data_AF-A0A1B8TXM2-F1
#
_entry.id   AF-A0A1B8TXM2-F1
#
_cell.length_a   1.000
_cell.length_b   1.000
_cell.length_c   1.000
_cell.angle_alpha   90.00
_cell.angle_beta   90.00
_cell.angle_gamma   90.00
#
_symmetry.space_group_name_H-M   'P 1'
#
loop_
_entity.id
_entity.type
_entity.pdbx_description
1 polymer ?
#
loop_
_entity_poly.entity_id
_entity_poly.type
_entity_poly.pdbx_seq_one_letter_code
_entity_poly.pdbx_strand_id
1 'polypeptide(L)' 'MGTLELRNKWKEAIISVDDRFLRMIDALHESYKKEDDFFDEIPPQIQELLKESREEIKKGEFSTHEEVMNRVKEKYNIS' A
#
# COMPACT_ATOMS: atom_id res chain seq x y z
N MET A 1 2.56 16.48 -22.78
CA MET A 1 1.33 16.93 -22.10
C MET A 1 1.49 16.63 -20.62
N GLY A 2 1.54 17.66 -19.79
CA GLY A 2 1.75 17.48 -18.34
C GLY A 2 0.52 16.90 -17.64
N THR A 3 0.70 16.36 -16.44
CA THR A 3 -0.37 15.74 -15.63
C THR A 3 -1.58 16.67 -15.44
N LEU A 4 -1.33 17.98 -15.31
CA LEU A 4 -2.35 19.00 -15.08
C LEU A 4 -3.19 19.26 -16.34
N GLU A 5 -2.55 19.31 -17.51
CA GLU A 5 -3.21 19.45 -18.82
C GLU A 5 -4.05 18.22 -19.14
N LEU A 6 -3.52 17.02 -18.86
CA LEU A 6 -4.23 15.76 -19.07
C LEU A 6 -5.49 15.69 -18.20
N ARG A 7 -5.39 16.06 -16.91
CA ARG A 7 -6.54 16.07 -15.99
C ARG A 7 -7.64 17.01 -16.46
N ASN A 8 -7.30 18.20 -16.95
CA ASN A 8 -8.29 19.15 -17.44
C ASN A 8 -8.97 18.65 -18.71
N LYS A 9 -8.22 18.08 -19.66
CA LYS A 9 -8.78 17.48 -20.87
C LYS A 9 -9.77 16.35 -20.56
N TRP A 10 -9.45 15.49 -19.59
CA TRP A 10 -10.34 14.39 -19.19
C TRP A 10 -11.63 14.87 -18.52
N LYS A 11 -11.58 15.93 -17.70
CA LYS A 11 -12.79 16.52 -17.09
C LYS A 11 -13.78 17.01 -18.14
N GLU A 12 -13.30 17.55 -19.25
CA GLU A 12 -14.14 18.01 -20.35
C GLU A 12 -14.64 16.84 -21.19
N ALA A 13 -13.76 15.89 -21.52
CA ALA A 13 -14.09 14.75 -22.36
C ALA A 13 -15.10 13.80 -21.71
N ILE A 14 -15.07 13.60 -20.40
CA ILE A 14 -15.92 12.61 -19.72
C ILE A 14 -17.40 13.00 -19.69
N ILE A 15 -17.74 14.26 -19.99
CA ILE A 15 -19.12 14.75 -20.04
C ILE A 15 -19.82 14.32 -21.34
N SER A 16 -19.05 14.06 -22.41
CA SER A 16 -19.59 13.75 -23.75
C SER A 16 -19.59 12.26 -24.11
N VAL A 17 -19.03 11.41 -23.26
CA VAL A 17 -18.93 9.96 -23.49
C VAL A 17 -20.16 9.23 -22.93
N ASP A 18 -20.41 8.03 -23.46
CA ASP A 18 -21.55 7.20 -23.07
C ASP A 18 -21.26 6.32 -21.84
N ASP A 19 -22.32 5.73 -21.27
CA ASP A 19 -22.23 4.83 -20.10
C ASP A 19 -21.29 3.64 -20.34
N ARG A 20 -21.24 3.13 -21.58
CA ARG A 20 -20.38 2.00 -21.94
C ARG A 20 -18.90 2.36 -21.80
N PHE A 21 -18.52 3.53 -22.30
CA PHE A 21 -17.15 4.03 -22.17
C PHE A 21 -16.80 4.31 -20.71
N LEU A 22 -17.71 4.90 -19.93
CA LEU A 22 -17.51 5.13 -18.50
C LEU A 22 -17.23 3.83 -17.74
N ARG A 23 -18.03 2.78 -17.96
CA ARG A 23 -17.81 1.47 -17.33
C ARG A 23 -16.48 0.83 -17.71
N MET A 24 -16.04 1.01 -18.96
CA MET A 24 -14.75 0.48 -19.41
C MET A 24 -13.58 1.17 -18.70
N ILE A 25 -13.64 2.50 -18.58
CA ILE A 25 -12.62 3.28 -17.85
C ILE A 25 -12.64 2.96 -16.35
N ASP A 26 -13.81 2.75 -15.77
CA ASP A 26 -13.97 2.37 -14.37
C ASP A 26 -13.31 1.00 -14.09
N ALA A 27 -13.62 -0.01 -14.89
CA ALA A 27 -12.99 -1.34 -14.79
C ALA A 27 -11.46 -1.27 -14.96
N LEU A 28 -10.96 -0.44 -15.88
CA LEU A 28 -9.53 -0.22 -16.07
C LEU A 28 -8.90 0.49 -14.86
N HIS A 29 -9.56 1.49 -14.30
CA HIS A 29 -9.11 2.21 -13.11
C HIS A 29 -9.12 1.31 -11.87
N GLU A 30 -10.13 0.45 -11.71
CA GLU A 30 -10.14 -0.59 -10.68
C GLU A 30 -8.95 -1.55 -10.82
N SER A 31 -8.56 -1.90 -12.05
CA SER A 31 -7.37 -2.73 -12.27
C SER A 31 -6.06 -2.06 -11.86
N TYR A 32 -5.98 -0.73 -11.92
CA TYR A 32 -4.83 0.03 -11.39
C TYR A 32 -4.90 0.25 -9.88
N LYS A 33 -6.10 0.21 -9.29
CA LYS A 33 -6.33 0.34 -7.84
C LYS A 33 -6.15 -0.97 -7.09
N LYS A 34 -6.22 -2.11 -7.78
CA LYS A 34 -5.54 -3.31 -7.33
C LYS A 34 -4.04 -3.04 -7.42
N GLU A 35 -3.53 -2.23 -6.49
CA GLU A 35 -2.16 -2.44 -6.01
C GLU A 35 -2.09 -3.93 -5.72
N ASP A 36 -1.10 -4.61 -6.28
CA ASP A 36 -0.86 -6.03 -6.04
C ASP A 36 -0.70 -6.21 -4.52
N ASP A 37 -1.80 -6.50 -3.83
CA ASP A 37 -1.78 -6.86 -2.43
C ASP A 37 -1.29 -8.29 -2.37
N PHE A 38 0.04 -8.45 -2.47
CA PHE A 38 0.73 -9.72 -2.37
C PHE A 38 0.46 -10.43 -1.03
N PHE A 39 -0.24 -9.78 -0.10
CA PHE A 39 -0.69 -10.39 1.15
C PHE A 39 -1.51 -11.66 0.93
N ASP A 40 -2.35 -11.71 -0.09
CA ASP A 40 -3.14 -12.90 -0.41
C ASP A 40 -2.30 -14.00 -1.09
N GLU A 41 -1.12 -13.65 -1.62
CA GLU A 41 -0.21 -14.56 -2.34
C GLU A 41 0.86 -15.20 -1.44
N ILE A 42 1.14 -14.63 -0.27
CA ILE A 42 2.11 -15.17 0.69
C ILE A 42 1.54 -16.36 1.49
N PRO A 43 2.37 -17.29 2.00
CA PRO A 43 1.91 -18.44 2.76
C PRO A 43 1.04 -18.04 3.98
N PRO A 44 0.00 -18.82 4.33
CA PRO A 44 -0.92 -18.48 5.43
C PRO A 44 -0.24 -18.20 6.77
N GLN A 45 0.86 -18.91 7.05
CA GLN A 45 1.66 -18.72 8.25
C GLN A 45 2.27 -17.30 8.33
N ILE A 46 2.72 -16.77 7.19
CA ILE A 46 3.28 -15.41 7.11
C ILE A 46 2.15 -14.39 7.21
N GLN A 47 0.98 -14.67 6.63
CA GLN A 47 -0.20 -13.81 6.79
C GLN A 47 -0.61 -13.67 8.26
N GLU A 48 -0.61 -14.78 9.01
CA GLU A 48 -0.90 -14.79 10.45
C GLU A 48 0.12 -13.96 11.23
N LEU A 49 1.41 -14.15 10.98
CA LEU A 49 2.48 -13.36 11.62
C LEU A 49 2.33 -11.85 11.34
N LEU A 50 2.00 -11.47 10.11
CA LEU A 50 1.80 -10.06 9.75
C LEU A 50 0.53 -9.48 10.39
N LYS A 51 -0.54 -10.28 10.52
CA LYS A 51 -1.75 -9.87 11.25
C LYS A 51 -1.45 -9.64 12.72
N GLU A 52 -0.72 -10.57 13.35
CA GLU A 52 -0.29 -10.46 14.75
C GLU A 52 0.57 -9.21 14.97
N SER A 53 1.60 -9.02 14.14
CA SER A 53 2.48 -7.84 14.22
C SER A 53 1.71 -6.52 14.11
N ARG A 54 0.66 -6.45 13.27
CA ARG A 54 -0.19 -5.25 13.18
C ARG A 54 -0.97 -4.99 14.47
N GLU A 55 -1.42 -6.03 15.16
CA GLU A 55 -2.14 -5.90 16.44
C GLU A 55 -1.18 -5.50 17.58
N GLU A 56 0.02 -6.07 17.62
CA GLU A 56 1.08 -5.66 18.56
C GLU A 56 1.41 -4.17 18.41
N ILE A 57 1.64 -3.71 17.18
CA ILE A 57 1.92 -2.28 16.90
C ILE A 57 0.77 -1.38 17.40
N LYS A 58 -0.49 -1.77 17.18
CA LYS A 58 -1.66 -1.00 17.67
C LYS A 58 -1.71 -0.92 19.20
N LYS A 59 -1.24 -1.94 19.90
CA LYS A 59 -1.13 -1.98 21.36
C LYS A 59 0.10 -1.24 21.90
N GLY A 60 0.95 -0.73 21.01
CA GLY A 60 2.23 -0.11 21.39
C GLY A 60 3.34 -1.13 21.68
N GLU A 61 3.11 -2.40 21.35
CA GLU A 61 4.05 -3.51 21.52
C GLU A 61 5.00 -3.55 20.31
N PHE A 62 5.87 -2.54 20.19
CA PHE A 62 6.89 -2.50 19.15
C PHE A 62 8.24 -2.06 19.74
N SER A 63 9.31 -2.26 18.98
CA SER A 63 10.61 -1.69 19.30
C SER A 63 11.04 -0.80 18.15
N THR A 64 11.45 0.42 18.47
CA THR A 64 12.04 1.35 17.53
C THR A 64 13.41 0.85 17.07
N HIS A 65 13.87 1.38 15.94
CA HIS A 65 15.22 1.08 15.45
C HIS A 65 16.30 1.39 16.50
N GLU A 66 16.17 2.52 17.21
CA GLU A 66 17.13 2.92 18.24
C GLU A 66 17.19 1.89 19.39
N GLU A 67 16.03 1.45 19.90
CA GLU A 67 15.94 0.45 20.95
C GLU A 67 16.56 -0.89 20.52
N VAL A 68 16.30 -1.31 19.28
CA VAL A 68 16.90 -2.53 18.72
C VAL A 68 18.42 -2.38 18.62
N MET A 69 18.91 -1.26 18.09
CA MET A 69 20.36 -1.03 17.94
C MET A 69 21.08 -0.95 19.28
N ASN A 70 20.47 -0.32 20.30
CA ASN A 70 21.03 -0.26 21.64
C ASN A 70 21.15 -1.67 22.25
N ARG A 71 20.09 -2.50 22.15
CA ARG A 71 20.15 -3.91 22.61
C ARG A 71 21.21 -4.73 21.89
N VAL A 72 21.40 -4.51 20.58
CA VAL A 72 22.44 -5.20 19.80
C VAL A 72 23.83 -4.77 20.27
N LYS A 73 24.07 -3.47 20.45
CA LYS A 73 25.34 -2.94 20.95
C LYS A 73 25.68 -3.51 22.33
N GLU A 74 24.71 -3.52 23.25
CA GLU A 74 24.86 -4.10 24.59
C GLU A 74 25.16 -5.61 24.52
N LYS A 75 24.41 -6.37 23.71
CA LYS A 75 24.55 -7.83 23.64
C LYS A 75 25.90 -8.28 23.07
N TYR A 76 26.44 -7.53 22.11
CA TYR A 76 27.66 -7.90 21.38
C TYR A 76 28.87 -7.03 21.73
N ASN A 77 28.76 -6.17 22.76
CA ASN A 77 29.80 -5.19 23.14
C ASN A 77 30.32 -4.37 21.95
N ILE A 78 29.41 -3.92 21.09
CA ILE A 78 29.76 -3.08 19.93
C ILE A 78 29.70 -1.62 20.41
N SER A 79 30.88 -0.99 20.54
CA SER A 79 31.03 0.41 20.93
C SER A 79 30.72 1.37 19.78
#